data_AF-A0A1V6TVN8-F1
#
_entry.id   AF-A0A1V6TVN8-F1
#
_cell.length_a   1.000
_cell.length_b   1.000
_cell.length_c   1.000
_cell.angle_alpha   90.00
_cell.angle_beta   90.00
_cell.angle_gamma   90.00
#
_symmetry.space_group_name_H-M   'P 1'
#
loop_
_entity.id
_entity.type
_entity.pdbx_description
1 polymer ?
#
loop_
_entity_poly.entity_id
_entity_poly.type
_entity_poly.pdbx_seq_one_letter_code
_entity_poly.pdbx_strand_id
1 'polypeptide(L)'
;MSWPYHFISLSEDDKLHRRELLGLRGCYAQWSIVVVIVAIRIFRFATKSTTRWNGLVSGKARQYIVCGLWLLWLLSLSIWNSGDDYLHLTKALGRVGLSQLPLQVLMSPAYVSQPAASSVLSLLTGIPQPMLTPYHRLFGRAVVSLLLAHAALYMLFFVQSSHPEFGILLYKRVQDLDVQCGLVAMFLAALLVLFVRPASQKGLQAWLVQGTFQERRKMFYFGHVSLVVVLCVAVYFHVKQAQQYILQTLAASALNWLCSWALR
;
A
#
# COMPACT_ATOMS: atom_id res chain seq x y z
N MET A 1 -25.18 10.26 -14.61
CA MET A 1 -24.21 9.51 -15.43
C MET A 1 -24.37 8.04 -15.11
N SER A 2 -24.58 7.17 -16.11
CA SER A 2 -24.63 5.72 -15.91
C SER A 2 -23.24 5.17 -15.58
N TRP A 3 -23.19 4.05 -14.83
CA TRP A 3 -21.93 3.39 -14.50
C TRP A 3 -21.34 2.71 -15.75
N PRO A 4 -20.07 3.02 -16.15
CA PRO A 4 -19.54 2.62 -17.45
C PRO A 4 -18.89 1.22 -17.50
N TYR A 5 -18.82 0.50 -16.38
CA TYR A 5 -18.17 -0.83 -16.33
C TYR A 5 -19.20 -1.96 -16.19
N HIS A 6 -19.07 -3.00 -17.01
CA HIS A 6 -20.00 -4.10 -17.14
C HIS A 6 -19.35 -5.46 -16.84
N PHE A 7 -20.19 -6.45 -16.51
CA PHE A 7 -19.75 -7.83 -16.36
C PHE A 7 -19.71 -8.47 -17.75
N ILE A 8 -18.50 -8.69 -18.26
CA ILE A 8 -18.28 -9.24 -19.59
C ILE A 8 -17.78 -10.69 -19.53
N SER A 9 -18.28 -11.53 -20.44
CA SER A 9 -17.71 -12.83 -20.72
C SER A 9 -16.49 -12.66 -21.63
N LEU A 10 -15.40 -13.36 -21.33
CA LEU A 10 -14.15 -13.28 -22.08
C LEU A 10 -13.81 -14.62 -22.72
N SER A 11 -13.25 -14.57 -23.93
CA SER A 11 -12.54 -15.71 -24.53
C SER A 11 -11.27 -16.04 -23.73
N GLU A 12 -10.65 -17.19 -23.99
CA GLU A 12 -9.38 -17.55 -23.32
C GLU A 12 -8.24 -16.59 -23.69
N ASP A 13 -8.20 -16.13 -24.94
CA ASP A 13 -7.23 -15.16 -25.43
C ASP A 13 -7.40 -13.81 -24.73
N ASP A 14 -8.64 -13.34 -24.56
CA ASP A 14 -8.92 -12.10 -23.84
C ASP A 14 -8.54 -12.21 -22.35
N LYS A 15 -8.75 -13.38 -21.73
CA LYS A 15 -8.32 -13.63 -20.34
C LYS A 15 -6.80 -13.58 -20.23
N LEU A 16 -6.08 -14.11 -21.22
CA LEU A 16 -4.62 -14.03 -21.27
C LEU A 16 -4.16 -12.57 -21.41
N HIS A 17 -4.71 -11.85 -22.38
CA HIS A 17 -4.42 -10.43 -22.59
C HIS A 17 -4.69 -9.59 -21.33
N ARG A 18 -5.83 -9.82 -20.67
CA ARG A 18 -6.16 -9.18 -19.37
C ARG A 18 -5.07 -9.47 -18.33
N ARG A 19 -4.59 -10.72 -18.22
CA ARG A 19 -3.55 -11.10 -17.24
C ARG A 19 -2.23 -10.38 -17.48
N GLU A 20 -1.82 -10.25 -18.74
CA GLU A 20 -0.60 -9.54 -19.16
C GLU A 20 -0.68 -8.05 -18.85
N LEU A 21 -1.77 -7.39 -19.26
CA LEU A 21 -1.94 -5.96 -19.02
C LEU A 21 -1.99 -5.62 -17.53
N LEU A 22 -2.70 -6.44 -16.75
CA LEU A 22 -2.69 -6.35 -15.30
C LEU A 22 -1.28 -6.52 -14.70
N GLY A 23 -0.41 -7.31 -15.34
CA GLY A 23 0.99 -7.48 -14.95
C GLY A 23 1.80 -6.22 -15.23
N LEU A 24 1.68 -5.70 -16.46
CA LEU A 24 2.33 -4.46 -16.90
C LEU A 24 2.00 -3.27 -16.02
N ARG A 25 0.73 -3.10 -15.62
CA ARG A 25 0.30 -2.01 -14.71
C ARG A 25 1.01 -2.08 -13.35
N GLY A 26 1.17 -3.29 -12.81
CA GLY A 26 1.94 -3.53 -11.60
C GLY A 26 3.40 -3.13 -11.77
N CYS A 27 4.03 -3.56 -12.87
CA CYS A 27 5.41 -3.21 -13.21
C CYS A 27 5.59 -1.70 -13.39
N TYR A 28 4.71 -1.02 -14.12
CA TYR A 28 4.75 0.44 -14.29
C TYR A 28 4.66 1.16 -12.96
N ALA A 29 3.74 0.73 -12.09
CA ALA A 29 3.61 1.30 -10.75
C ALA A 29 4.91 1.17 -9.92
N GLN A 30 5.67 0.08 -10.08
CA GLN A 30 6.96 -0.11 -9.39
C GLN A 30 8.10 0.66 -10.04
N TRP A 31 8.21 0.64 -11.36
CA TRP A 31 9.23 1.40 -12.09
C TRP A 31 9.06 2.90 -11.89
N SER A 32 7.83 3.41 -11.78
CA SER A 32 7.58 4.82 -11.42
C SER A 32 8.22 5.20 -10.09
N ILE A 33 8.28 4.29 -9.10
CA ILE A 33 8.93 4.54 -7.81
C ILE A 33 10.44 4.75 -8.01
N VAL A 34 11.07 3.89 -8.80
CA VAL A 34 12.51 3.99 -9.13
C VAL A 34 12.79 5.29 -9.87
N VAL A 35 11.97 5.65 -10.87
CA VAL A 35 12.08 6.91 -11.61
C VAL A 35 12.02 8.10 -10.67
N VAL A 36 11.06 8.13 -9.73
CA VAL A 36 10.94 9.21 -8.74
C VAL A 36 12.17 9.29 -7.83
N ILE A 37 12.70 8.16 -7.36
CA ILE A 37 13.91 8.13 -6.52
C ILE A 37 15.12 8.70 -7.28
N VAL A 38 15.31 8.27 -8.53
CA VAL A 38 16.40 8.76 -9.41
C VAL A 38 16.23 10.25 -9.68
N ALA A 39 15.02 10.70 -9.99
CA ALA A 39 14.74 12.12 -10.20
C ALA A 39 15.07 12.97 -8.96
N ILE A 40 14.71 12.50 -7.75
CA ILE A 40 15.07 13.17 -6.50
C ILE A 40 16.60 13.25 -6.34
N ARG A 41 17.33 12.17 -6.65
CA ARG A 41 18.80 12.14 -6.57
C ARG A 41 19.44 13.14 -7.53
N ILE A 42 19.04 13.12 -8.80
CA ILE A 42 19.54 14.04 -9.83
C ILE A 42 19.25 15.49 -9.42
N PHE A 43 18.02 15.77 -8.98
CA PHE A 43 17.63 17.10 -8.56
C PHE A 43 18.50 17.63 -7.40
N ARG A 44 18.74 16.79 -6.38
CA ARG A 44 19.58 17.18 -5.22
C ARG A 44 21.04 17.39 -5.62
N PHE A 45 21.57 16.54 -6.50
CA PHE A 45 22.92 16.69 -7.02
C PHE A 45 23.07 17.99 -7.81
N ALA A 46 22.16 18.26 -8.75
CA ALA A 46 22.19 19.44 -9.61
C ALA A 46 22.04 20.76 -8.81
N THR A 47 21.17 20.77 -7.80
CA THR A 47 20.91 22.00 -7.03
C THR A 47 21.90 22.26 -5.90
N LYS A 48 22.84 21.33 -5.61
CA LYS A 48 23.72 21.34 -4.42
C LYS A 48 22.98 21.71 -3.12
N SER A 49 21.66 21.50 -3.08
CA SER A 49 20.79 22.18 -2.13
C SER A 49 20.90 21.54 -0.74
N THR A 50 21.63 22.22 0.13
CA THR A 50 21.52 22.14 1.60
C THR A 50 20.41 23.05 2.14
N THR A 51 19.81 23.87 1.28
CA THR A 51 18.84 24.90 1.63
C THR A 51 17.51 24.29 2.09
N ARG A 52 17.11 24.63 3.32
CA ARG A 52 15.75 24.42 3.84
C ARG A 52 14.79 25.02 2.81
N TRP A 53 14.00 24.17 2.13
CA TRP A 53 12.89 24.60 1.29
C TRP A 53 11.87 25.37 2.14
N ASN A 54 12.10 26.66 2.35
CA ASN A 54 11.12 27.60 2.85
C ASN A 54 10.23 27.99 1.67
N GLY A 55 9.51 27.03 1.12
CA GLY A 55 8.58 27.25 0.02
C GLY A 55 7.32 27.97 0.52
N LEU A 56 6.66 28.68 -0.39
CA LEU A 56 5.36 29.35 -0.18
C LEU A 56 4.26 28.39 0.31
N VAL A 57 4.44 27.08 0.08
CA VAL A 57 3.50 26.01 0.42
C VAL A 57 3.89 25.36 1.76
N SER A 58 2.93 25.30 2.69
CA SER A 58 3.15 24.63 3.99
C SER A 58 3.59 23.16 3.81
N GLY A 59 4.40 22.67 4.75
CA GLY A 59 4.89 21.29 4.70
C GLY A 59 3.78 20.23 4.66
N LYS A 60 2.63 20.51 5.28
CA LYS A 60 1.43 19.64 5.20
C LYS A 60 0.81 19.66 3.80
N ALA A 61 0.57 20.84 3.23
CA ALA A 61 0.00 20.95 1.88
C ALA A 61 0.88 20.24 0.83
N ARG A 62 2.21 20.38 0.94
CA ARG A 62 3.15 19.65 0.08
C ARG A 62 3.01 18.14 0.19
N GLN A 63 2.82 17.60 1.40
CA GLN A 63 2.63 16.16 1.59
C GLN A 63 1.36 15.65 0.89
N TYR A 64 0.25 16.38 1.00
CA TYR A 64 -1.00 16.03 0.34
C TYR A 64 -0.95 16.18 -1.17
N ILE A 65 -0.31 17.22 -1.70
CA ILE A 65 -0.15 17.39 -3.16
C ILE A 65 0.64 16.22 -3.74
N VAL A 66 1.81 15.89 -3.17
CA VAL A 66 2.64 14.78 -3.65
C VAL A 66 1.90 13.45 -3.55
N CYS A 67 1.23 13.18 -2.43
CA CYS A 67 0.45 11.95 -2.27
C CYS A 67 -0.77 11.90 -3.20
N GLY A 68 -1.43 13.03 -3.44
CA GLY A 68 -2.56 13.14 -4.34
C GLY A 68 -2.17 12.90 -5.79
N LEU A 69 -1.05 13.47 -6.24
CA LEU A 69 -0.48 13.20 -7.56
C LEU A 69 -0.08 11.73 -7.71
N TRP A 70 0.52 11.14 -6.67
CA TRP A 70 0.85 9.70 -6.67
C TRP A 70 -0.41 8.83 -6.74
N LEU A 71 -1.43 9.11 -5.93
CA LEU A 71 -2.70 8.39 -5.96
C LEU A 71 -3.39 8.53 -7.32
N LEU A 72 -3.40 9.74 -7.90
CA LEU A 72 -3.94 9.98 -9.24
C LEU A 72 -3.21 9.13 -10.29
N TRP A 73 -1.88 9.06 -10.24
CA TRP A 73 -1.09 8.20 -11.12
C TRP A 73 -1.47 6.72 -10.97
N LEU A 74 -1.56 6.21 -9.74
CA LEU A 74 -1.94 4.82 -9.49
C LEU A 74 -3.39 4.51 -9.94
N LEU A 75 -4.32 5.44 -9.77
CA LEU A 75 -5.69 5.31 -10.27
C LEU A 75 -5.72 5.31 -11.81
N SER A 76 -4.96 6.21 -12.44
CA SER A 76 -4.81 6.24 -13.91
C SER A 76 -4.26 4.92 -14.44
N LEU A 77 -3.23 4.35 -13.80
CA LEU A 77 -2.73 3.01 -14.15
C LEU A 77 -3.78 1.91 -13.94
N SER A 78 -4.62 2.04 -12.92
CA SER A 78 -5.68 1.06 -12.66
C SER A 78 -6.79 1.11 -13.72
N ILE A 79 -7.07 2.28 -14.29
CA ILE A 79 -8.11 2.52 -15.30
C ILE A 79 -7.58 2.30 -16.72
N TRP A 80 -6.34 2.68 -17.00
CA TRP A 80 -5.74 2.74 -18.33
C TRP A 80 -5.91 1.43 -19.12
N ASN A 81 -6.57 1.52 -20.27
CA ASN A 81 -6.82 0.39 -21.17
C ASN A 81 -7.63 -0.76 -20.50
N SER A 82 -8.57 -0.42 -19.61
CA SER A 82 -9.52 -1.39 -19.04
C SER A 82 -10.80 -1.55 -19.86
N GLY A 83 -11.08 -0.63 -20.80
CA GLY A 83 -12.36 -0.59 -21.50
C GLY A 83 -13.53 -0.43 -20.52
N ASP A 84 -14.61 -1.15 -20.78
CA ASP A 84 -15.79 -1.29 -19.92
C ASP A 84 -15.71 -2.54 -19.00
N ASP A 85 -14.56 -3.20 -18.90
CA ASP A 85 -14.43 -4.45 -18.16
C ASP A 85 -14.32 -4.23 -16.64
N TYR A 86 -15.43 -4.47 -15.94
CA TYR A 86 -15.54 -4.29 -14.49
C TYR A 86 -14.49 -5.09 -13.71
N LEU A 87 -14.29 -6.35 -14.09
CA LEU A 87 -13.36 -7.24 -13.38
C LEU A 87 -11.91 -6.90 -13.72
N HIS A 88 -11.64 -6.29 -14.87
CA HIS A 88 -10.32 -5.76 -15.19
C HIS A 88 -9.95 -4.60 -14.26
N LEU A 89 -10.80 -3.57 -14.16
CA LEU A 89 -10.59 -2.45 -13.24
C LEU A 89 -10.41 -2.95 -11.80
N THR A 90 -11.31 -3.83 -11.36
CA THR A 90 -11.29 -4.39 -10.00
C THR A 90 -9.97 -5.09 -9.70
N LYS A 91 -9.50 -5.96 -10.60
CA LYS A 91 -8.21 -6.67 -10.45
C LYS A 91 -7.01 -5.71 -10.53
N ALA A 92 -7.11 -4.65 -11.34
CA ALA A 92 -6.04 -3.66 -11.50
C ALA A 92 -5.82 -2.87 -10.21
N LEU A 93 -6.89 -2.42 -9.55
CA LEU A 93 -6.81 -1.75 -8.24
C LEU A 93 -6.07 -2.60 -7.20
N GLY A 94 -6.36 -3.90 -7.16
CA GLY A 94 -5.67 -4.85 -6.27
C GLY A 94 -4.19 -4.97 -6.59
N ARG A 95 -3.82 -5.20 -7.87
CA ARG A 95 -2.41 -5.35 -8.26
C ARG A 95 -1.60 -4.06 -8.10
N VAL A 96 -2.15 -2.93 -8.52
CA VAL A 96 -1.50 -1.62 -8.39
C VAL A 96 -1.38 -1.21 -6.92
N GLY A 97 -2.40 -1.48 -6.09
CA GLY A 97 -2.31 -1.24 -4.65
C GLY A 97 -1.24 -2.11 -3.97
N LEU A 98 -1.26 -3.42 -4.22
CA LEU A 98 -0.30 -4.35 -3.63
C LEU A 98 1.15 -4.13 -4.09
N SER A 99 1.36 -3.63 -5.31
CA SER A 99 2.71 -3.35 -5.83
C SER A 99 3.44 -2.24 -5.06
N GLN A 100 2.72 -1.47 -4.23
CA GLN A 100 3.27 -0.39 -3.40
C GLN A 100 3.76 -0.86 -2.03
N LEU A 101 3.45 -2.09 -1.61
CA LEU A 101 3.86 -2.61 -0.30
C LEU A 101 5.39 -2.63 -0.09
N PRO A 102 6.23 -3.00 -1.08
CA PRO A 102 7.68 -2.91 -0.93
C PRO A 102 8.15 -1.49 -0.59
N LEU A 103 7.62 -0.46 -1.26
CA LEU A 103 7.94 0.92 -0.96
C LEU A 103 7.48 1.32 0.45
N GLN A 104 6.29 0.89 0.89
CA GLN A 104 5.82 1.17 2.25
C GLN A 104 6.82 0.71 3.31
N VAL A 105 7.39 -0.48 3.12
CA VAL A 105 8.39 -1.02 4.04
C VAL A 105 9.72 -0.29 3.92
N LEU A 106 10.20 0.02 2.72
CA LEU A 106 11.44 0.80 2.49
C LEU A 106 11.39 2.23 3.03
N MET A 107 10.19 2.78 3.25
CA MET A 107 9.98 4.08 3.89
C MET A 107 9.93 4.01 5.42
N SER A 108 9.66 2.83 5.96
CA SER A 108 9.40 2.66 7.39
C SER A 108 10.72 2.66 8.18
N PRO A 109 10.77 3.27 9.38
CA PRO A 109 11.96 3.19 10.21
C PRO A 109 12.07 1.78 10.80
N ALA A 110 13.27 1.18 10.74
CA ALA A 110 13.52 -0.05 11.49
C ALA A 110 13.61 0.25 12.99
N TYR A 111 13.15 -0.68 13.83
CA TYR A 111 13.37 -0.58 15.27
C TYR A 111 14.81 -0.98 15.60
N VAL A 112 15.59 0.04 15.88
CA VAL A 112 16.98 -0.04 16.30
C VAL A 112 17.10 0.79 17.58
N SER A 113 18.05 0.45 18.46
CA SER A 113 18.27 1.13 19.75
C SER A 113 18.48 2.65 19.62
N GLN A 114 18.79 3.15 18.42
CA GLN A 114 18.90 4.56 18.12
C GLN A 114 17.54 5.17 17.69
N PRO A 115 17.13 6.33 18.25
CA PRO A 115 15.82 6.92 18.02
C PRO A 115 15.48 7.33 16.57
N ALA A 116 16.43 7.27 15.63
CA ALA A 116 16.35 7.86 14.30
C ALA A 116 17.01 7.02 13.17
N ALA A 117 16.96 5.68 13.26
CA ALA A 117 17.53 4.83 12.22
C ALA A 117 16.98 5.19 10.82
N SER A 118 17.90 5.45 9.90
CA SER A 118 17.59 5.78 8.51
C SER A 118 17.06 4.55 7.80
N SER A 119 15.92 4.70 7.14
CA SER A 119 15.43 3.69 6.19
C SER A 119 16.27 3.70 4.91
N VAL A 120 16.18 2.63 4.12
CA VAL A 120 16.80 2.55 2.80
C VAL A 120 16.34 3.71 1.93
N LEU A 121 15.06 4.09 1.95
CA LEU A 121 14.61 5.23 1.16
C LEU A 121 15.23 6.54 1.66
N SER A 122 15.43 6.70 2.97
CA SER A 122 16.13 7.86 3.53
C SER A 122 17.55 7.97 2.98
N LEU A 123 18.28 6.85 2.91
CA LEU A 123 19.62 6.79 2.33
C LEU A 123 19.61 7.07 0.82
N LEU A 124 18.70 6.43 0.08
CA LEU A 124 18.60 6.54 -1.37
C LEU A 124 18.14 7.91 -1.86
N THR A 125 17.40 8.66 -1.04
CA THR A 125 16.92 10.01 -1.42
C THR A 125 17.72 11.12 -0.75
N GLY A 126 18.46 10.81 0.33
CA GLY A 126 19.07 11.81 1.20
C GLY A 126 18.04 12.62 1.99
N ILE A 127 16.77 12.19 2.03
CA ILE A 127 15.70 12.85 2.79
C ILE A 127 15.70 12.28 4.21
N PRO A 128 15.78 13.11 5.27
CA PRO A 128 15.77 12.63 6.64
C PRO A 128 14.51 11.82 6.99
N GLN A 129 14.67 10.76 7.78
CA GLN A 129 13.56 9.89 8.21
C GLN A 129 12.34 10.63 8.82
N PRO A 130 12.51 11.68 9.64
CA PRO A 130 11.37 12.46 10.14
C PRO A 130 10.55 13.14 9.05
N MET A 131 11.17 13.49 7.91
CA MET A 131 10.49 14.08 6.76
C MET A 131 9.81 13.03 5.88
N LEU A 132 10.34 11.80 5.80
CA LEU A 132 9.71 10.68 5.07
C LEU A 132 8.52 10.07 5.80
N THR A 133 8.57 10.07 7.13
CA THR A 133 7.56 9.41 7.97
C THR A 133 6.12 9.91 7.73
N PRO A 134 5.84 11.21 7.49
CA PRO A 134 4.53 11.67 7.02
C PRO A 134 4.10 11.10 5.67
N TYR A 135 5.01 10.98 4.71
CA TYR A 135 4.70 10.39 3.39
C TYR A 135 4.37 8.91 3.52
N HIS A 136 5.08 8.14 4.36
CA HIS A 136 4.76 6.74 4.63
C HIS A 136 3.29 6.59 5.09
N ARG A 137 2.84 7.46 6.00
CA ARG A 137 1.44 7.43 6.47
C ARG A 137 0.43 7.76 5.37
N LEU A 138 0.67 8.81 4.59
CA LEU A 138 -0.27 9.21 3.54
C LEU A 138 -0.30 8.20 2.39
N PHE A 139 0.86 7.71 1.96
CA PHE A 139 0.94 6.68 0.92
C PHE A 139 0.30 5.38 1.41
N GLY A 140 0.49 5.00 2.69
CA GLY A 140 -0.19 3.84 3.28
C GLY A 140 -1.71 3.96 3.20
N ARG A 141 -2.26 5.15 3.51
CA ARG A 141 -3.70 5.42 3.34
C ARG A 141 -4.14 5.33 1.88
N ALA A 142 -3.37 5.90 0.96
CA ALA A 142 -3.66 5.81 -0.47
C ALA A 142 -3.70 4.35 -0.96
N VAL A 143 -2.74 3.53 -0.54
CA VAL A 143 -2.71 2.09 -0.84
C VAL A 143 -3.95 1.40 -0.29
N VAL A 144 -4.28 1.62 0.99
CA VAL A 144 -5.48 1.02 1.60
C VAL A 144 -6.77 1.47 0.91
N SER A 145 -6.86 2.73 0.45
CA SER A 145 -8.01 3.20 -0.34
C SER A 145 -8.18 2.43 -1.65
N LEU A 146 -7.08 2.15 -2.38
CA LEU A 146 -7.13 1.32 -3.60
C LEU A 146 -7.57 -0.12 -3.29
N LEU A 147 -7.06 -0.70 -2.21
CA LEU A 147 -7.43 -2.05 -1.78
C LEU A 147 -8.89 -2.14 -1.30
N LEU A 148 -9.39 -1.10 -0.62
CA LEU A 148 -10.80 -0.98 -0.25
C LEU A 148 -11.70 -0.88 -1.47
N ALA A 149 -11.31 -0.09 -2.48
CA ALA A 149 -12.04 -0.02 -3.74
C ALA A 149 -12.06 -1.39 -4.45
N HIS A 150 -10.91 -2.08 -4.51
CA HIS A 150 -10.81 -3.44 -5.03
C HIS A 150 -11.77 -4.41 -4.31
N ALA A 151 -11.75 -4.41 -2.97
CA ALA A 151 -12.61 -5.29 -2.18
C ALA A 151 -14.09 -4.95 -2.35
N ALA A 152 -14.46 -3.67 -2.32
CA ALA A 152 -15.83 -3.23 -2.49
C ALA A 152 -16.41 -3.61 -3.86
N LEU A 153 -15.63 -3.43 -4.93
CA LEU A 153 -16.05 -3.81 -6.27
C LEU A 153 -16.19 -5.34 -6.42
N TYR A 154 -15.27 -6.12 -5.85
CA TYR A 154 -15.41 -7.59 -5.84
C TYR A 154 -16.63 -8.07 -5.04
N MET A 155 -16.89 -7.47 -3.88
CA MET A 155 -18.07 -7.79 -3.08
C MET A 155 -19.36 -7.43 -3.82
N LEU A 156 -19.40 -6.30 -4.51
CA LEU A 156 -20.55 -5.91 -5.35
C LEU A 156 -20.77 -6.92 -6.49
N PHE A 157 -19.69 -7.33 -7.18
CA PHE A 157 -19.76 -8.38 -8.20
C PHE A 157 -20.30 -9.71 -7.63
N PHE A 158 -19.86 -10.12 -6.44
CA PHE A 158 -20.35 -11.34 -5.80
C PHE A 158 -21.83 -11.27 -5.39
N VAL A 159 -22.32 -10.11 -4.97
CA VAL A 159 -23.73 -9.91 -4.62
C VAL A 159 -24.62 -9.87 -5.87
N GLN A 160 -24.14 -9.30 -6.96
CA GLN A 160 -24.92 -9.12 -8.19
C GLN A 160 -24.89 -10.33 -9.15
N SER A 161 -23.98 -11.28 -8.93
CA SER A 161 -23.86 -12.46 -9.78
C SER A 161 -24.60 -13.66 -9.19
N SER A 162 -25.30 -14.41 -10.04
CA SER A 162 -25.97 -15.64 -9.64
C SER A 162 -25.00 -16.82 -9.57
N HIS A 163 -25.37 -17.84 -8.78
CA HIS A 163 -24.67 -19.13 -8.72
C HIS A 163 -25.66 -20.29 -8.74
N PRO A 164 -25.44 -21.36 -9.53
CA PRO A 164 -26.42 -22.44 -9.70
C PRO A 164 -26.90 -23.08 -8.39
N GLU A 165 -25.98 -23.36 -7.46
CA GLU A 165 -26.30 -24.07 -6.21
C GLU A 165 -26.62 -23.16 -5.02
N PHE A 166 -26.14 -21.92 -5.04
CA PHE A 166 -26.17 -21.02 -3.87
C PHE A 166 -27.10 -19.82 -4.07
N GLY A 167 -27.72 -19.69 -5.26
CA GLY A 167 -28.51 -18.54 -5.67
C GLY A 167 -27.64 -17.32 -5.98
N ILE A 168 -26.95 -16.80 -4.95
CA ILE A 168 -26.04 -15.64 -5.04
C ILE A 168 -24.59 -16.12 -4.93
N LEU A 169 -23.72 -15.62 -5.82
CA LEU A 169 -22.31 -15.99 -5.89
C LEU A 169 -21.55 -15.71 -4.58
N LEU A 170 -21.93 -14.68 -3.83
CA LEU A 170 -21.34 -14.35 -2.52
C LEU A 170 -21.36 -15.53 -1.54
N TYR A 171 -22.46 -16.26 -1.42
CA TYR A 171 -22.58 -17.35 -0.45
C TYR A 171 -21.60 -18.47 -0.71
N LYS A 172 -21.31 -18.75 -1.99
CA LYS A 172 -20.26 -19.68 -2.39
C LYS A 172 -18.88 -19.07 -2.10
N ARG A 173 -18.64 -17.85 -2.58
CA ARG A 173 -17.31 -17.25 -2.59
C ARG A 173 -16.75 -16.94 -1.20
N VAL A 174 -17.59 -16.58 -0.23
CA VAL A 174 -17.14 -16.33 1.17
C VAL A 174 -16.61 -17.59 1.88
N GLN A 175 -16.96 -18.78 1.36
CA GLN A 175 -16.48 -20.06 1.89
C GLN A 175 -15.13 -20.47 1.28
N ASP A 176 -14.71 -19.84 0.18
CA ASP A 176 -13.44 -20.13 -0.45
C ASP A 176 -12.28 -19.45 0.31
N LEU A 177 -11.19 -20.20 0.50
CA LEU A 177 -10.03 -19.75 1.27
C LEU A 177 -9.41 -18.46 0.73
N ASP A 178 -9.37 -18.30 -0.60
CA ASP A 178 -8.84 -17.10 -1.23
C ASP A 178 -9.62 -15.85 -0.78
N VAL A 179 -10.95 -15.89 -0.78
CA VAL A 179 -11.79 -14.78 -0.35
C VAL A 179 -11.67 -14.54 1.16
N GLN A 180 -11.63 -15.59 1.98
CA GLN A 180 -11.44 -15.45 3.43
C GLN A 180 -10.10 -14.76 3.76
N CYS A 181 -9.01 -15.18 3.12
CA CYS A 181 -7.71 -14.51 3.23
C CYS A 181 -7.79 -13.05 2.79
N GLY A 182 -8.54 -12.75 1.72
CA GLY A 182 -8.80 -11.38 1.25
C GLY A 182 -9.54 -10.53 2.29
N LEU A 183 -10.59 -11.05 2.91
CA LEU A 183 -11.36 -10.36 3.95
C LEU A 183 -10.51 -10.08 5.20
N VAL A 184 -9.72 -11.08 5.64
CA VAL A 184 -8.76 -10.91 6.74
C VAL A 184 -7.73 -9.84 6.41
N ALA A 185 -7.14 -9.87 5.20
CA ALA A 185 -6.20 -8.86 4.75
C ALA A 185 -6.82 -7.45 4.76
N MET A 186 -8.07 -7.30 4.29
CA MET A 186 -8.75 -6.01 4.29
C MET A 186 -9.05 -5.50 5.70
N PHE A 187 -9.46 -6.37 6.61
CA PHE A 187 -9.66 -6.02 8.01
C PHE A 187 -8.35 -5.53 8.66
N LEU A 188 -7.24 -6.26 8.45
CA LEU A 188 -5.92 -5.88 8.95
C LEU A 188 -5.41 -4.56 8.35
N ALA A 189 -5.63 -4.35 7.05
CA ALA A 189 -5.27 -3.10 6.36
C ALA A 189 -6.04 -1.89 6.92
N ALA A 190 -7.34 -2.04 7.19
CA ALA A 190 -8.14 -1.02 7.84
C ALA A 190 -7.64 -0.75 9.27
N LEU A 191 -7.35 -1.81 10.04
CA LEU A 191 -6.81 -1.70 11.39
C LEU A 191 -5.48 -0.95 11.40
N LEU A 192 -4.57 -1.21 10.46
CA LEU A 192 -3.28 -0.51 10.34
C LEU A 192 -3.42 1.01 10.12
N VAL A 193 -4.45 1.45 9.40
CA VAL A 193 -4.73 2.89 9.20
C VAL A 193 -5.35 3.51 10.45
N LEU A 194 -6.20 2.76 11.14
CA LEU A 194 -6.85 3.17 12.39
C LEU A 194 -5.94 3.06 13.61
N PHE A 195 -4.85 2.30 13.53
CA PHE A 195 -3.90 2.10 14.62
C PHE A 195 -3.11 3.39 14.86
N VAL A 196 -3.61 4.21 15.79
CA VAL A 196 -3.11 5.56 16.04
C VAL A 196 -1.80 5.53 16.84
N ARG A 197 -0.88 6.43 16.46
CA ARG A 197 0.38 6.64 17.19
C ARG A 197 0.14 7.14 18.62
N PRO A 198 1.01 6.77 19.58
CA PRO A 198 0.95 7.27 20.96
C PRO A 198 0.84 8.80 21.08
N ALA A 199 1.59 9.54 20.26
CA ALA A 199 1.60 11.00 20.26
C ALA A 199 0.31 11.65 19.70
N SER A 200 -0.59 10.87 19.10
CA SER A 200 -1.85 11.32 18.53
C SER A 200 -3.07 10.72 19.24
N GLN A 201 -2.85 9.91 20.30
CA GLN A 201 -3.92 9.36 21.12
C GLN A 201 -4.54 10.48 21.96
N LYS A 202 -5.87 10.63 21.86
CA LYS A 202 -6.68 11.54 22.69
C LYS A 202 -7.82 10.73 23.33
N GLY A 203 -8.27 11.14 24.51
CA GLY A 203 -9.45 10.54 25.16
C GLY A 203 -9.26 9.07 25.57
N LEU A 204 -10.26 8.22 25.32
CA LEU A 204 -10.34 6.84 25.79
C LEU A 204 -9.12 5.97 25.42
N GLN A 205 -8.50 6.20 24.25
CA GLN A 205 -7.30 5.46 23.85
C GLN A 205 -6.05 5.81 24.68
N ALA A 206 -5.94 7.06 25.15
CA ALA A 206 -4.84 7.47 26.02
C ALA A 206 -5.00 6.92 27.44
N TRP A 207 -6.25 6.63 27.84
CA TRP A 207 -6.60 6.01 29.11
C TRP A 207 -6.37 4.49 29.11
N LEU A 208 -6.75 3.80 28.02
CA LEU A 208 -6.55 2.35 27.87
C LEU A 208 -5.07 1.96 27.75
N VAL A 209 -4.24 2.81 27.15
CA VAL A 209 -2.80 2.55 26.99
C VAL A 209 -2.04 3.31 28.07
N GLN A 210 -1.92 2.70 29.25
CA GLN A 210 -1.07 3.19 30.34
C GLN A 210 0.41 2.88 30.08
N GLY A 211 1.32 3.62 30.72
CA GLY A 211 2.77 3.45 30.56
C GLY A 211 3.50 4.69 30.01
N THR A 212 4.82 4.66 30.09
CA THR A 212 5.74 5.72 29.66
C THR A 212 5.71 5.94 28.15
N PHE A 213 6.16 7.12 27.68
CA PHE A 213 6.22 7.42 26.24
C PHE A 213 7.07 6.38 25.46
N GLN A 214 8.15 5.88 26.05
CA GLN A 214 9.00 4.87 25.43
C GLN A 214 8.29 3.52 25.28
N GLU A 215 7.57 3.06 26.31
CA GLU A 215 6.79 1.82 26.27
C GLU A 215 5.69 1.89 25.22
N ARG A 216 4.95 3.01 25.16
CA ARG A 216 3.91 3.21 24.13
C ARG A 216 4.49 3.19 22.72
N ARG A 217 5.69 3.75 22.51
CA ARG A 217 6.39 3.69 21.21
C ARG A 217 6.80 2.26 20.86
N LYS A 218 7.29 1.48 21.81
CA LYS A 218 7.62 0.05 21.63
C LYS A 218 6.36 -0.75 21.26
N MET A 219 5.29 -0.62 22.04
CA MET A 219 4.01 -1.29 21.78
C MET A 219 3.45 -0.94 20.41
N PHE A 220 3.47 0.34 20.03
CA PHE A 220 3.05 0.76 18.70
C PHE A 220 3.91 0.11 17.61
N TYR A 221 5.24 0.11 17.75
CA TYR A 221 6.12 -0.49 16.74
C TYR A 221 5.85 -1.99 16.59
N PHE A 222 5.91 -2.75 17.67
CA PHE A 222 5.73 -4.20 17.61
C PHE A 222 4.31 -4.57 17.17
N GLY A 223 3.29 -3.89 17.70
CA GLY A 223 1.90 -4.09 17.27
C GLY A 223 1.71 -3.80 15.78
N HIS A 224 2.24 -2.68 15.28
CA HIS A 224 2.14 -2.32 13.85
C HIS A 224 2.87 -3.34 12.97
N VAL A 225 4.10 -3.73 13.31
CA VAL A 225 4.87 -4.70 12.53
C VAL A 225 4.22 -6.09 12.56
N SER A 226 3.71 -6.55 13.71
CA SER A 226 2.96 -7.81 13.78
C SER A 226 1.73 -7.79 12.89
N LEU A 227 0.96 -6.70 12.89
CA LEU A 227 -0.17 -6.54 11.97
C LEU A 227 0.25 -6.58 10.50
N VAL A 228 1.39 -5.95 10.15
CA VAL A 228 1.95 -6.01 8.78
C VAL A 228 2.37 -7.44 8.41
N VAL A 229 2.98 -8.20 9.31
CA VAL A 229 3.38 -9.60 9.05
C VAL A 229 2.15 -10.47 8.79
N VAL A 230 1.13 -10.38 9.65
CA VAL A 230 -0.12 -11.15 9.46
C VAL A 230 -0.83 -10.71 8.18
N LEU A 231 -0.83 -9.41 7.86
CA LEU A 231 -1.35 -8.92 6.58
C LEU A 231 -0.60 -9.54 5.39
N CYS A 232 0.73 -9.59 5.42
CA CYS A 232 1.53 -10.19 4.36
C CYS A 232 1.21 -11.68 4.16
N VAL A 233 1.05 -12.42 5.26
CA VAL A 233 0.64 -13.84 5.23
C VAL A 233 -0.74 -13.99 4.58
N ALA A 234 -1.73 -13.20 5.02
CA ALA A 234 -3.07 -13.24 4.46
C ALA A 234 -3.08 -12.91 2.96
N VAL A 235 -2.35 -11.88 2.53
CA VAL A 235 -2.24 -11.52 1.10
C VAL A 235 -1.52 -12.60 0.28
N TYR A 236 -0.50 -13.27 0.84
CA TYR A 236 0.20 -14.35 0.15
C TYR A 236 -0.71 -15.54 -0.18
N PHE A 237 -1.62 -15.89 0.74
CA PHE A 237 -2.59 -16.96 0.55
C PHE A 237 -3.87 -16.52 -0.18
N HIS A 238 -4.12 -15.22 -0.32
CA HIS A 238 -5.26 -14.70 -1.08
C HIS A 238 -5.20 -15.08 -2.57
N VAL A 239 -4.09 -14.81 -3.28
CA VAL A 239 -4.00 -15.16 -4.70
C VAL A 239 -2.55 -15.24 -5.20
N LYS A 240 -2.26 -16.17 -6.13
CA LYS A 240 -0.92 -16.39 -6.69
C LYS A 240 -0.26 -15.10 -7.23
N GLN A 241 -1.01 -14.24 -7.91
CA GLN A 241 -0.45 -13.03 -8.50
C GLN A 241 -0.05 -11.97 -7.46
N ALA A 242 -0.53 -12.07 -6.22
CA ALA A 242 -0.12 -11.19 -5.12
C ALA A 242 1.20 -11.64 -4.47
N GLN A 243 1.55 -12.92 -4.56
CA GLN A 243 2.71 -13.52 -3.90
C GLN A 243 4.01 -12.82 -4.25
N GLN A 244 4.21 -12.45 -5.52
CA GLN A 244 5.40 -11.72 -5.97
C GLN A 244 5.63 -10.42 -5.19
N TYR A 245 4.56 -9.65 -4.90
CA TYR A 245 4.66 -8.39 -4.18
C TYR A 245 4.96 -8.61 -2.71
N ILE A 246 4.45 -9.71 -2.13
CA ILE A 246 4.77 -10.10 -0.76
C ILE A 246 6.23 -10.53 -0.65
N LEU A 247 6.74 -11.35 -1.58
CA LEU A 247 8.15 -11.73 -1.60
C LEU A 247 9.07 -10.51 -1.73
N GLN A 248 8.74 -9.56 -2.61
CA GLN A 248 9.45 -8.29 -2.72
C GLN A 248 9.35 -7.45 -1.44
N THR A 249 8.20 -7.45 -0.76
CA THR A 249 8.00 -6.72 0.50
C THR A 249 8.86 -7.32 1.62
N LEU A 250 8.97 -8.66 1.69
CA LEU A 250 9.84 -9.36 2.63
C LEU A 250 11.32 -9.06 2.34
N ALA A 251 11.75 -9.13 1.07
CA ALA A 251 13.10 -8.78 0.66
C ALA A 251 13.43 -7.31 0.99
N ALA A 252 12.50 -6.40 0.72
CA ALA A 252 12.61 -4.98 1.07
C ALA A 252 12.69 -4.77 2.59
N SER A 253 11.95 -5.55 3.39
CA SER A 253 12.01 -5.51 4.85
C SER A 253 13.38 -5.93 5.38
N ALA A 254 13.92 -7.05 4.88
CA ALA A 254 15.24 -7.54 5.24
C ALA A 254 16.33 -6.52 4.87
N LEU A 255 16.28 -5.96 3.65
CA LEU A 255 17.20 -4.92 3.21
C LEU A 255 17.11 -3.68 4.10
N ASN A 256 15.90 -3.24 4.45
CA ASN A 256 15.69 -2.08 5.31
C ASN A 256 16.26 -2.30 6.71
N TRP A 257 16.06 -3.48 7.28
CA TRP A 257 16.62 -3.86 8.58
C TRP A 257 18.16 -3.90 8.55
N LEU A 258 18.76 -4.54 7.54
CA LEU A 258 20.21 -4.61 7.37
C LEU A 258 20.84 -3.22 7.21
N CYS A 259 20.23 -2.36 6.40
CA CYS A 259 20.69 -0.98 6.21
C CYS A 259 20.65 -0.19 7.52
N SER A 260 19.54 -0.25 8.25
CA SER A 260 19.41 0.41 9.56
C SER A 260 20.34 -0.16 10.62
N TRP A 261 20.76 -1.42 10.51
CA TRP A 261 21.75 -2.03 11.41
C TRP A 261 23.17 -1.60 11.07
N ALA A 262 23.54 -1.57 9.79
CA ALA A 262 24.88 -1.18 9.33
C ALA A 262 25.19 0.31 9.53
N LEU A 263 24.15 1.16 9.59
CA LEU A 263 24.27 2.60 9.85
C LEU A 263 24.21 2.96 11.35
N ARG A 264 24.29 1.97 12.26
CA ARG A 264 24.43 2.19 13.70
C ARG A 264 25.77 2.81 14.06
#